data_AF-A0A399ZZ20-F1
#
_entry.id   AF-A0A399ZZ20-F1
#
_cell.length_a   1.000
_cell.length_b   1.000
_cell.length_c   1.000
_cell.angle_alpha   90.00
_cell.angle_beta   90.00
_cell.angle_gamma   90.00
#
_symmetry.space_group_name_H-M   'P 1'
#
loop_
_entity.id
_entity.type
_entity.pdbx_description
1 polymer ?
#
loop_
_entity_poly.entity_id
_entity_poly.type
_entity_poly.pdbx_seq_one_letter_code
_entity_poly.pdbx_strand_id
1 'polypeptide(L)'
;MRKLWAGLFLSMLLLPSFVLPLQAEEPPKLGDCPAGFDHWHRVGEAMDGDHKHVGSDLDLNGDGWLCGKHVGPNGSIHVHVDNNVPWK
;
A
#
# COMPACT_ATOMS: atom_id res chain seq x y z
N MET A 1 4.36 -33.94 -41.62
CA MET A 1 4.40 -32.48 -41.78
C MET A 1 3.21 -31.76 -41.16
N ARG A 2 1.97 -31.91 -41.66
CA ARG A 2 0.79 -31.13 -41.19
C ARG A 2 0.46 -31.23 -39.68
N LYS A 3 0.74 -32.38 -39.03
CA LYS A 3 0.55 -32.58 -37.57
C LYS A 3 1.63 -31.89 -36.71
N LEU A 4 2.83 -31.66 -37.25
CA LEU A 4 3.92 -30.96 -36.55
C LEU A 4 3.67 -29.45 -36.52
N TRP A 5 3.10 -28.89 -37.59
CA TRP A 5 2.71 -27.48 -37.66
C TRP A 5 1.59 -27.15 -36.66
N ALA A 6 0.62 -28.04 -36.47
CA ALA A 6 -0.47 -27.83 -35.52
C ALA A 6 0.03 -27.74 -34.06
N GLY A 7 1.00 -28.57 -33.67
CA GLY A 7 1.61 -28.51 -32.33
C GLY A 7 2.44 -27.24 -32.11
N LEU A 8 3.13 -26.76 -33.15
CA LEU A 8 3.95 -25.55 -33.07
C LEU A 8 3.08 -24.29 -32.94
N PHE A 9 1.95 -24.23 -33.66
CA PHE A 9 0.97 -23.15 -33.52
C PHE A 9 0.32 -23.15 -32.12
N LEU A 10 -0.04 -24.32 -31.58
CA LEU A 10 -0.64 -24.42 -30.25
C LEU A 10 0.35 -24.02 -29.14
N SER A 11 1.63 -24.39 -29.28
CA SER A 11 2.71 -23.97 -28.39
C SER A 11 2.92 -22.46 -28.42
N MET A 12 2.94 -21.86 -29.62
CA MET A 12 3.12 -20.42 -29.80
C MET A 12 1.96 -19.59 -29.21
N LEU A 13 0.74 -20.12 -29.22
CA LEU A 13 -0.44 -19.49 -28.61
C LEU A 13 -0.46 -19.56 -27.07
N LEU A 14 0.28 -20.49 -26.45
CA LEU A 14 0.32 -20.65 -24.99
C LEU A 14 1.43 -19.82 -24.32
N LEU A 15 2.43 -19.35 -25.06
CA LEU A 15 3.55 -18.56 -24.55
C LEU A 15 3.21 -17.14 -24.03
N PRO A 16 2.22 -16.39 -24.53
CA PRO A 16 1.99 -15.02 -24.05
C PRO A 16 1.28 -14.92 -22.69
N SER A 17 0.87 -16.04 -22.06
CA SER A 17 0.07 -15.99 -20.82
C SER A 17 0.89 -15.71 -19.55
N PHE A 18 2.23 -15.68 -19.63
CA PHE A 18 3.12 -15.61 -18.46
C PHE A 18 3.85 -14.27 -18.27
N VAL A 19 3.53 -13.25 -19.07
CA VAL A 19 4.27 -11.99 -19.04
C VAL A 19 3.33 -10.78 -18.88
N LEU A 20 2.46 -10.84 -17.88
CA LEU A 20 1.88 -9.61 -17.34
C LEU A 20 2.63 -9.28 -16.05
N PRO A 21 3.44 -8.19 -16.01
CA PRO A 21 3.81 -7.63 -14.74
C PRO A 21 2.52 -7.15 -14.08
N LEU A 22 2.07 -7.88 -13.06
CA LEU A 22 1.04 -7.40 -12.14
C LEU A 22 1.68 -6.26 -11.34
N GLN A 23 1.78 -5.07 -11.94
CA GLN A 23 2.07 -3.86 -11.18
C GLN A 23 0.82 -3.60 -10.34
N ALA A 24 0.87 -4.00 -9.08
CA ALA A 24 -0.07 -3.52 -8.08
C ALA A 24 0.16 -2.00 -7.98
N GLU A 25 -0.65 -1.24 -8.70
CA GLU A 25 -0.69 0.21 -8.58
C GLU A 25 -1.02 0.54 -7.12
N GLU A 26 -0.25 1.46 -6.51
CA GLU A 26 -0.52 1.84 -5.14
C GLU A 26 -1.91 2.47 -5.08
N PRO A 27 -2.81 2.01 -4.18
CA PRO A 27 -4.13 2.58 -4.06
C PRO A 27 -4.02 4.10 -3.80
N PRO A 28 -4.87 4.90 -4.47
CA PRO A 28 -4.87 6.34 -4.27
C PRO A 28 -5.26 6.66 -2.82
N LYS A 29 -4.60 7.64 -2.22
CA LYS A 29 -4.94 8.16 -0.89
C LYS A 29 -6.35 8.76 -0.93
N LEU A 30 -7.24 8.25 -0.10
CA LEU A 30 -8.63 8.68 0.00
C LEU A 30 -8.82 9.60 1.21
N GLY A 31 -8.86 10.90 0.97
CA GLY A 31 -9.09 11.91 2.02
C GLY A 31 -7.83 12.70 2.37
N ASP A 32 -7.90 13.44 3.47
CA ASP A 32 -6.85 14.34 3.94
C ASP A 32 -6.50 14.05 5.39
N CYS A 33 -5.23 14.29 5.73
CA CYS A 33 -4.80 14.20 7.10
C CYS A 33 -5.32 15.38 7.95
N PRO A 34 -5.72 15.11 9.20
CA PRO A 34 -6.10 16.16 10.14
C PRO A 34 -4.97 17.15 10.37
N ALA A 35 -5.34 18.36 10.78
CA ALA A 35 -4.38 19.40 11.12
C ALA A 35 -3.34 18.90 12.14
N GLY A 36 -2.06 19.04 11.77
CA GLY A 36 -0.93 18.66 12.62
C GLY A 36 -0.48 17.22 12.49
N PHE A 37 -1.07 16.41 11.60
CA PHE A 37 -0.50 15.16 11.11
C PHE A 37 0.19 15.44 9.78
N ASP A 38 1.50 15.21 9.75
CA ASP A 38 2.42 15.78 8.76
C ASP A 38 3.00 14.76 7.78
N HIS A 39 2.72 13.47 7.99
CA HIS A 39 3.16 12.42 7.09
C HIS A 39 2.10 11.34 6.88
N TRP A 40 2.22 10.67 5.74
CA TRP A 40 1.43 9.50 5.39
C TRP A 40 2.19 8.25 5.81
N HIS A 41 1.53 7.32 6.48
CA HIS A 41 2.10 6.06 6.93
C HIS A 41 1.35 4.90 6.28
N ARG A 42 2.08 3.91 5.76
CA ARG A 42 1.44 2.77 5.11
C ARG A 42 1.08 1.69 6.13
N VAL A 43 -0.12 1.14 6.01
CA VAL A 43 -0.63 0.15 6.96
C VAL A 43 0.25 -1.10 6.91
N GLY A 44 0.71 -1.56 8.08
CA GLY A 44 1.57 -2.73 8.20
C GLY A 44 3.04 -2.52 7.80
N GLU A 45 3.43 -1.30 7.41
CA GLU A 45 4.84 -0.96 7.23
C GLU A 45 5.47 -0.74 8.61
N ALA A 46 6.25 -1.73 9.05
CA ALA A 46 7.08 -1.62 10.24
C ALA A 46 8.25 -0.68 9.92
N MET A 47 8.30 0.48 10.56
CA MET A 47 9.44 1.38 10.47
C MET A 47 10.60 0.80 11.29
N ASP A 48 11.79 0.79 10.69
CA ASP A 48 13.02 0.32 11.33
C ASP A 48 13.44 1.31 12.43
N GLY A 49 13.21 0.96 13.70
CA GLY A 49 13.58 1.79 14.87
C GLY A 49 12.75 1.50 16.12
N ASP A 50 13.30 1.79 17.31
CA ASP A 50 12.64 1.66 18.63
C ASP A 50 11.59 2.78 18.86
N HIS A 51 10.67 2.98 17.92
CA HIS A 51 9.60 3.97 18.03
C HIS A 51 8.37 3.35 18.70
N LYS A 52 7.69 4.13 19.54
CA LYS A 52 6.41 3.73 20.13
C LYS A 52 5.25 4.23 19.27
N HIS A 53 4.39 3.32 18.86
CA HIS A 53 3.19 3.64 18.10
C HIS A 53 2.01 3.88 19.04
N VAL A 54 1.27 4.96 18.83
CA VAL A 54 0.11 5.33 19.64
C VAL A 54 -1.05 5.70 18.72
N GLY A 55 -2.23 5.12 18.93
CA GLY A 55 -3.41 5.42 18.13
C GLY A 55 -3.92 4.19 17.39
N SER A 56 -4.49 4.40 16.20
CA SER A 56 -5.05 3.32 15.38
C SER A 56 -4.11 3.02 14.22
N ASP A 57 -3.71 1.76 14.12
CA ASP A 57 -3.02 1.20 12.95
C ASP A 57 -4.01 0.52 11.97
N LEU A 58 -5.31 0.76 12.15
CA LEU A 58 -6.36 0.18 11.32
C LEU A 58 -6.73 1.12 10.18
N ASP A 59 -6.72 0.58 8.98
CA ASP A 59 -7.23 1.20 7.76
C ASP A 59 -8.74 1.02 7.67
N LEU A 60 -9.50 2.10 7.88
CA LEU A 60 -10.95 2.05 7.94
C LEU A 60 -11.63 2.35 6.60
N ASN A 61 -10.94 3.01 5.65
CA ASN A 61 -11.46 3.22 4.29
C ASN A 61 -10.89 2.22 3.26
N GLY A 62 -9.90 1.41 3.63
CA GLY A 62 -9.30 0.40 2.77
C GLY A 62 -8.35 0.96 1.72
N ASP A 63 -7.82 2.17 1.93
CA ASP A 63 -6.92 2.82 0.97
C ASP A 63 -5.44 2.51 1.21
N GLY A 64 -5.12 1.80 2.30
CA GLY A 64 -3.78 1.37 2.68
C GLY A 64 -2.96 2.45 3.40
N TRP A 65 -3.57 3.57 3.78
CA TRP A 65 -2.88 4.75 4.30
C TRP A 65 -3.44 5.23 5.64
N LEU A 66 -2.53 5.68 6.50
CA LEU A 66 -2.80 6.33 7.77
C LEU A 66 -2.13 7.70 7.79
N CYS A 67 -2.62 8.56 8.66
CA CYS A 67 -2.02 9.85 8.97
C CYS A 67 -1.15 9.71 10.21
N GLY A 68 0.12 10.09 10.07
CA GLY A 68 1.13 10.01 11.10
C GLY A 68 1.55 11.38 11.63
N LYS A 69 2.01 11.39 12.88
CA LYS A 69 2.67 12.53 13.51
C LYS A 69 3.78 12.07 14.44
N HIS A 70 4.98 12.64 14.27
CA HIS A 70 6.05 12.45 15.23
C HIS A 70 5.84 13.33 16.47
N VAL A 71 5.89 12.74 17.66
CA VAL A 71 5.78 13.43 18.94
C VAL A 71 6.86 12.98 19.92
N GLY A 72 7.02 13.76 21.00
CA GLY A 72 8.00 13.49 22.05
C GLY A 72 9.44 13.87 21.68
N PRO A 73 10.39 13.69 22.60
CA PRO A 73 11.80 13.97 22.35
C PRO A 73 12.30 13.15 21.15
N ASN A 74 12.95 13.85 20.20
CA ASN A 74 13.53 13.28 18.99
C ASN A 74 12.55 12.51 18.07
N GLY A 75 11.24 12.74 18.19
CA GLY A 75 10.25 12.01 17.38
C GLY A 75 10.13 10.53 17.72
N SER A 76 10.46 10.15 18.97
CA SER A 76 10.44 8.74 19.42
C SER A 76 9.04 8.11 19.48
N ILE A 77 7.98 8.90 19.36
CA ILE A 77 6.60 8.42 19.39
C ILE A 77 5.92 8.76 18.07
N HIS A 78 5.33 7.77 17.43
CA HIS A 78 4.56 7.92 16.20
C HIS A 78 3.08 7.81 16.57
N VAL A 79 2.34 8.89 16.34
CA VAL A 79 0.89 8.89 16.53
C VAL A 79 0.23 8.63 15.19
N HIS A 80 -0.60 7.59 15.12
CA HIS A 80 -1.33 7.20 13.91
C HIS A 80 -2.83 7.39 14.08
N VAL A 81 -3.47 7.96 13.05
CA VAL A 81 -4.92 8.05 12.91
C VAL A 81 -5.31 7.72 11.48
N ASP A 82 -6.52 7.21 11.31
CA ASP A 82 -7.10 6.95 10.00
C ASP A 82 -7.41 8.28 9.27
N ASN A 83 -7.31 8.29 7.93
CA ASN A 83 -7.52 9.48 7.08
C ASN A 83 -8.98 9.65 6.62
N ASN A 84 -9.88 8.72 6.97
CA ASN A 84 -11.30 8.75 6.62
C ASN A 84 -12.17 9.46 7.66
N VAL A 85 -11.59 9.92 8.77
CA VAL A 85 -12.38 10.50 9.87
C VAL A 85 -12.83 11.92 9.47
N PRO A 86 -14.13 12.24 9.48
CA PRO A 86 -14.59 13.61 9.23
C PRO A 86 -14.07 14.54 10.34
N TRP A 87 -13.10 15.39 10.00
CA TRP A 87 -12.54 16.37 10.92
C TRP A 87 -13.51 17.56 11.03
N LYS A 88 -14.18 17.68 12.18
CA LYS A 88 -15.07 18.81 12.51
C LYS A 88 -14.28 20.04 12.92
#